data_AF-A0A2J8J447-F1
#
_entry.id   AF-A0A2J8J447-F1
#
_cell.length_a   1.000
_cell.length_b   1.000
_cell.length_c   1.000
_cell.angle_alpha   90.00
_cell.angle_beta   90.00
_cell.angle_gamma   90.00
#
_symmetry.space_group_name_H-M   'P 1'
#
loop_
_entity.id
_entity.type
_entity.pdbx_description
1 polymer ?
#
loop_
_entity_poly.entity_id
_entity_poly.type
_entity_poly.pdbx_seq_one_letter_code
_entity_poly.pdbx_strand_id
1 'polypeptide(L)'
;KAKFHQTEGDHLTLLAVYNSWKNNKFSNPWCYENFIQARSLRRAQDIRKQMLGIMDRHKLDVVSCGKSTVRVQKAICSGFFRNAAKKDPQEGYRTLIDQQVVYIHPSSALFNRQPEWDLYSRFSEWKSGTNCSSLSGT
;
A
#
# COMPACT_ATOMS: atom_id res chain seq x y z
N LYS A 1 2.61 13.21 8.08
CA LYS A 1 3.09 11.97 7.39
C LYS A 1 3.77 10.96 8.34
N ALA A 2 4.72 11.36 9.19
CA ALA A 2 5.45 10.42 10.05
C ALA A 2 4.58 9.59 11.03
N LYS A 3 3.48 10.17 11.55
CA LYS A 3 2.63 9.54 12.59
C LYS A 3 2.03 8.17 12.19
N PHE A 4 1.81 7.92 10.90
CA PHE A 4 1.20 6.67 10.42
C PHE A 4 2.15 5.83 9.59
N HIS A 5 3.39 6.28 9.44
CA HIS A 5 4.40 5.60 8.64
C HIS A 5 4.66 4.21 9.22
N GLN A 6 4.44 3.19 8.40
CA GLN A 6 4.79 1.80 8.70
C GLN A 6 6.03 1.44 7.88
N THR A 7 7.04 0.93 8.58
CA THR A 7 8.32 0.51 7.98
C THR A 7 8.20 -0.68 7.03
N GLU A 8 7.07 -1.37 7.12
CA GLU A 8 6.72 -2.58 6.40
C GLU A 8 6.06 -2.29 5.03
N GLY A 9 5.65 -1.04 4.78
CA GLY A 9 5.20 -0.60 3.46
C GLY A 9 4.05 0.43 3.47
N ASP A 10 3.80 1.00 2.29
CA ASP A 10 2.77 2.02 2.06
C ASP A 10 1.35 1.47 2.26
N HIS A 11 1.08 0.22 1.90
CA HIS A 11 -0.24 -0.38 2.12
C HIS A 11 -0.58 -0.52 3.61
N LEU A 12 0.41 -0.88 4.43
CA LEU A 12 0.23 -0.97 5.88
C LEU A 12 0.07 0.42 6.50
N THR A 13 0.78 1.43 5.96
CA THR A 13 0.56 2.83 6.31
C THR A 13 -0.88 3.26 6.03
N LEU A 14 -1.42 2.96 4.84
CA LEU A 14 -2.80 3.27 4.48
C LEU A 14 -3.81 2.53 5.37
N LEU A 15 -3.55 1.28 5.71
CA LEU A 15 -4.37 0.49 6.65
C LEU A 15 -4.36 1.12 8.05
N ALA A 16 -3.20 1.56 8.54
CA ALA A 16 -3.07 2.22 9.83
C ALA A 16 -3.86 3.56 9.87
N VAL A 17 -3.81 4.34 8.79
CA VAL A 17 -4.60 5.57 8.65
C VAL A 17 -6.10 5.28 8.71
N TYR A 18 -6.58 4.29 7.93
CA TYR A 18 -7.99 3.92 7.90
C TYR A 18 -8.49 3.41 9.26
N ASN A 19 -7.71 2.54 9.92
CA ASN A 19 -8.05 2.03 11.25
C ASN A 19 -8.07 3.14 12.30
N SER A 20 -7.13 4.08 12.23
CA SER A 20 -7.12 5.24 13.12
C SER A 20 -8.35 6.12 12.93
N TRP A 21 -8.75 6.38 11.68
CA TRP A 21 -9.98 7.13 11.39
C TRP A 21 -11.25 6.42 11.89
N LYS A 22 -11.32 5.10 11.70
CA LYS A 22 -12.41 4.25 12.22
C LYS A 22 -12.49 4.32 13.75
N ASN A 23 -11.36 4.24 14.45
CA ASN A 23 -11.31 4.31 15.91
C ASN A 23 -11.75 5.68 16.44
N ASN A 24 -11.46 6.75 15.68
CA ASN A 24 -11.94 8.11 15.93
C ASN A 24 -13.33 8.38 15.35
N LYS A 25 -14.18 7.33 15.27
CA LYS A 25 -15.60 7.41 14.90
C LYS A 25 -15.87 8.10 13.55
N PHE A 26 -14.95 7.94 12.60
CA PHE A 26 -15.06 8.54 11.27
C PHE A 26 -15.13 10.08 11.28
N SER A 27 -14.52 10.72 12.29
CA SER A 27 -14.54 12.17 12.51
C SER A 27 -13.88 12.97 11.37
N ASN A 28 -14.57 14.00 10.86
CA ASN A 28 -13.98 14.95 9.91
C ASN A 28 -12.96 15.89 10.58
N PRO A 29 -13.21 16.44 11.78
CA PRO A 29 -12.19 17.20 12.52
C PRO A 29 -10.87 16.43 12.65
N TRP A 30 -10.94 15.13 12.98
CA TRP A 30 -9.73 14.29 13.07
C TRP A 30 -8.97 14.22 11.74
N CYS A 31 -9.68 14.10 10.61
CA CYS A 31 -9.06 14.12 9.30
C CYS A 31 -8.36 15.46 9.03
N TYR A 32 -8.99 16.58 9.39
CA TYR A 32 -8.41 17.90 9.24
C TYR A 32 -7.12 18.06 10.07
N GLU A 33 -7.17 17.71 11.35
CA GLU A 33 -6.02 17.78 12.28
C GLU A 33 -4.84 16.90 11.84
N ASN A 34 -5.12 15.76 11.21
CA ASN A 34 -4.09 14.81 10.75
C ASN A 34 -3.71 15.03 9.27
N PHE A 35 -4.19 16.10 8.63
CA PHE A 35 -3.93 16.44 7.21
C PHE A 35 -4.33 15.33 6.23
N ILE A 36 -5.45 14.67 6.49
CA ILE A 36 -5.99 13.59 5.66
C ILE A 36 -7.23 14.08 4.91
N GLN A 37 -7.34 13.73 3.64
CA GLN A 37 -8.51 14.04 2.83
C GLN A 37 -9.70 13.17 3.24
N ALA A 38 -10.65 13.75 3.97
CA ALA A 38 -11.85 13.05 4.44
C ALA A 38 -12.68 12.45 3.29
N ARG A 39 -12.77 13.13 2.13
CA ARG A 39 -13.49 12.64 0.95
C ARG A 39 -12.92 11.30 0.46
N SER A 40 -11.61 11.17 0.42
CA SER A 40 -10.92 9.95 -0.04
C SER A 40 -11.16 8.79 0.92
N LEU A 41 -11.18 9.04 2.23
CA LEU A 41 -11.49 8.03 3.25
C LEU A 41 -12.95 7.57 3.22
N ARG A 42 -13.90 8.49 3.02
CA ARG A 42 -15.31 8.13 2.83
C ARG A 42 -15.50 7.23 1.60
N ARG A 43 -14.90 7.60 0.47
CA ARG A 43 -14.92 6.76 -0.73
C ARG A 43 -14.37 5.36 -0.46
N ALA A 44 -13.25 5.27 0.27
CA ALA A 44 -12.69 3.97 0.66
C ALA A 44 -13.64 3.16 1.57
N GLN A 45 -14.37 3.82 2.48
CA GLN A 45 -15.38 3.17 3.31
C GLN A 45 -16.55 2.63 2.48
N ASP A 46 -17.04 3.39 1.49
CA ASP A 46 -18.14 2.95 0.64
C ASP A 46 -17.73 1.76 -0.24
N ILE A 47 -16.53 1.80 -0.83
CA ILE A 47 -15.96 0.66 -1.57
C ILE A 47 -15.86 -0.57 -0.66
N ARG A 48 -15.39 -0.41 0.58
CA ARG A 48 -15.31 -1.52 1.54
C ARG A 48 -16.70 -2.10 1.85
N LYS A 49 -17.73 -1.27 2.02
CA LYS A 49 -19.11 -1.73 2.23
C LYS A 49 -19.62 -2.53 1.03
N GLN A 50 -19.35 -2.06 -0.19
CA GLN A 50 -19.71 -2.79 -1.41
C GLN A 50 -19.03 -4.17 -1.47
N MET A 51 -17.74 -4.24 -1.16
CA MET A 51 -17.01 -5.51 -1.11
C MET A 51 -17.60 -6.47 -0.07
N LEU A 52 -17.92 -5.99 1.13
CA LEU A 52 -18.58 -6.81 2.15
C LEU A 52 -19.95 -7.34 1.68
N GLY A 53 -20.74 -6.52 0.99
CA GLY A 53 -22.01 -6.96 0.42
C GLY A 53 -21.86 -7.97 -0.72
N ILE A 54 -20.72 -7.99 -1.42
CA ILE A 54 -20.40 -9.06 -2.40
C ILE A 54 -20.00 -10.34 -1.65
N MET A 55 -19.12 -10.24 -0.65
CA MET A 55 -18.68 -11.38 0.15
C MET A 55 -19.85 -12.10 0.82
N ASP A 56 -20.78 -11.34 1.41
CA ASP A 56 -21.99 -11.87 2.04
C ASP A 56 -22.88 -12.63 1.05
N ARG A 57 -23.10 -12.05 -0.14
CA ARG A 57 -23.84 -12.71 -1.24
C ARG A 57 -23.22 -14.02 -1.68
N HIS A 58 -21.89 -14.12 -1.64
CA HIS A 58 -21.15 -15.34 -2.00
C HIS A 58 -20.83 -16.24 -0.79
N LYS A 59 -21.36 -15.94 0.40
CA LYS A 59 -21.12 -16.69 1.65
C LYS A 59 -19.62 -16.85 1.98
N LEU A 60 -18.85 -15.80 1.72
CA LEU A 60 -17.43 -15.75 2.05
C LEU A 60 -17.24 -15.18 3.46
N ASP A 61 -16.56 -15.93 4.33
CA ASP A 61 -16.31 -15.49 5.70
C ASP A 61 -15.36 -14.28 5.76
N VAL A 62 -15.76 -13.28 6.54
CA VAL A 62 -14.95 -12.08 6.79
C VAL A 62 -14.07 -12.33 8.01
N VAL A 63 -12.89 -12.90 7.76
CA VAL A 63 -11.89 -13.17 8.80
C VAL A 63 -10.87 -12.03 8.91
N SER A 64 -10.45 -11.73 10.15
CA SER A 64 -9.37 -10.77 10.41
C SER A 64 -8.07 -11.50 10.73
N CYS A 65 -6.96 -11.06 10.15
CA CYS A 65 -5.62 -11.53 10.50
C CYS A 65 -5.03 -10.86 11.76
N GLY A 66 -5.81 -10.01 12.44
CA GLY A 66 -5.38 -9.31 13.65
C GLY A 66 -4.19 -8.40 13.39
N LYS A 67 -3.12 -8.56 14.18
CA LYS A 67 -1.86 -7.80 14.05
C LYS A 67 -0.82 -8.48 13.14
N SER A 68 -1.17 -9.58 12.47
CA SER A 68 -0.23 -10.32 11.63
C SER A 68 -0.01 -9.61 10.29
N THR A 69 0.95 -8.69 10.27
CA THR A 69 1.38 -7.95 9.07
C THR A 69 1.84 -8.88 7.94
N VAL A 70 2.46 -10.00 8.28
CA VAL A 70 2.90 -11.03 7.32
C VAL A 70 1.75 -11.62 6.51
N ARG A 71 0.58 -11.86 7.12
CA ARG A 71 -0.59 -12.39 6.39
C ARG A 71 -1.14 -11.35 5.41
N VAL A 72 -1.12 -10.08 5.80
CA VAL A 72 -1.52 -8.96 4.92
C VAL A 72 -0.55 -8.84 3.75
N GLN A 73 0.75 -8.88 4.01
CA GLN A 73 1.78 -8.85 2.96
C GLN A 73 1.60 -10.03 2.00
N LYS A 74 1.44 -11.27 2.48
CA LYS A 74 1.18 -12.44 1.62
C LYS A 74 -0.06 -12.28 0.75
N ALA A 75 -1.15 -11.73 1.29
CA ALA A 75 -2.36 -11.46 0.51
C ALA A 75 -2.10 -10.41 -0.59
N ILE A 76 -1.37 -9.33 -0.28
CA ILE A 76 -0.95 -8.32 -1.26
C ILE A 76 -0.05 -8.98 -2.32
N CYS A 77 0.96 -9.76 -1.93
CA CYS A 77 1.83 -10.48 -2.85
C CYS A 77 1.03 -11.36 -3.81
N SER A 78 -0.01 -12.05 -3.34
CA SER A 78 -0.84 -12.91 -4.20
C SER A 78 -1.63 -12.13 -5.26
N GLY A 79 -2.05 -10.90 -4.97
CA GLY A 79 -2.76 -10.04 -5.93
C GLY A 79 -1.84 -9.23 -6.84
N PHE A 80 -0.67 -8.83 -6.35
CA PHE A 80 0.28 -7.95 -7.03
C PHE A 80 1.55 -8.66 -7.52
N PHE A 81 1.56 -9.99 -7.59
CA PHE A 81 2.76 -10.76 -7.96
C PHE A 81 3.40 -10.35 -9.30
N ARG A 82 2.59 -9.86 -10.25
CA ARG A 82 3.06 -9.34 -11.55
C ARG A 82 3.81 -8.02 -11.40
N ASN A 83 3.49 -7.26 -10.37
CA ASN A 83 4.04 -5.95 -10.09
C ASN A 83 5.16 -6.04 -9.06
N ALA A 84 6.06 -7.02 -9.24
CA ALA A 84 7.25 -7.16 -8.41
C ALA A 84 8.49 -6.66 -9.17
N ALA A 85 9.40 -6.06 -8.41
CA ALA A 85 10.69 -5.60 -8.85
C ALA A 85 11.77 -6.15 -7.91
N LYS A 86 12.91 -6.55 -8.49
CA LYS A 86 14.08 -7.02 -7.75
C LYS A 86 15.17 -5.98 -7.82
N LYS A 87 15.87 -5.76 -6.71
CA LYS A 87 17.04 -4.89 -6.68
C LYS A 87 18.12 -5.42 -7.62
N ASP A 88 18.60 -4.55 -8.49
CA ASP A 88 19.72 -4.82 -9.39
C ASP A 88 21.03 -4.38 -8.72
N PRO A 89 22.11 -5.17 -8.78
CA PRO A 89 23.39 -4.80 -8.19
C PRO A 89 24.06 -3.57 -8.81
N GLN A 90 23.72 -3.23 -10.06
CA GLN A 90 24.30 -2.12 -10.82
C GLN A 90 23.35 -0.91 -10.88
N GLU A 91 22.07 -1.13 -11.22
CA GLU A 91 21.12 -0.04 -11.48
C GLU A 91 19.74 -0.27 -10.83
N GLY A 92 19.53 0.31 -9.64
CA GLY A 92 18.20 0.46 -9.05
C GLY A 92 17.46 -0.88 -8.86
N TYR A 93 16.29 -1.00 -9.49
CA TYR A 93 15.46 -2.21 -9.49
C TYR A 93 15.08 -2.59 -10.91
N ARG A 94 14.87 -3.88 -11.16
CA ARG A 94 14.31 -4.41 -12.40
C ARG A 94 12.97 -5.06 -12.15
N THR A 95 12.00 -4.76 -13.01
CA THR A 95 10.69 -5.41 -12.98
C THR A 95 10.81 -6.88 -13.39
N LEU A 96 10.03 -7.76 -12.76
CA LEU A 96 10.09 -9.20 -13.06
C LEU A 96 9.57 -9.57 -14.45
N ILE A 97 8.62 -8.80 -14.98
CA ILE A 97 7.96 -9.10 -16.26
C ILE A 97 8.71 -8.47 -17.42
N ASP A 98 8.83 -7.14 -17.40
CA ASP A 98 9.36 -6.38 -18.55
C ASP A 98 10.88 -6.14 -18.46
N GLN A 99 11.51 -6.53 -17.34
CA GLN A 99 12.93 -6.27 -17.05
C GLN A 99 13.34 -4.79 -17.16
N GLN A 100 12.37 -3.89 -17.00
CA GLN A 100 12.57 -2.45 -17.06
C GLN A 100 13.25 -1.96 -15.77
N VAL A 101 14.22 -1.06 -15.95
CA VAL A 101 14.91 -0.40 -14.84
C VAL A 101 14.00 0.66 -14.23
N VAL A 102 13.74 0.53 -12.93
CA VAL A 102 12.84 1.38 -12.15
C VAL A 102 13.46 1.75 -10.80
N TYR A 103 13.01 2.88 -10.27
CA TYR A 103 13.47 3.39 -8.97
C TYR A 103 12.31 3.56 -8.00
N ILE A 104 12.60 3.44 -6.70
CA ILE A 104 11.61 3.70 -5.66
C ILE A 104 11.32 5.21 -5.64
N HIS A 105 10.05 5.57 -5.75
CA HIS A 105 9.65 6.97 -5.71
C HIS A 105 9.94 7.59 -4.32
N PRO A 106 10.47 8.83 -4.23
CA PRO A 106 10.83 9.47 -2.95
C PRO A 106 9.69 9.65 -1.96
N SER A 107 8.43 9.56 -2.43
CA SER A 107 7.26 9.65 -1.56
C SER A 107 6.94 8.36 -0.80
N SER A 108 7.55 7.23 -1.18
CA SER A 108 7.29 5.92 -0.59
C SER A 108 7.95 5.80 0.78
N ALA A 109 7.29 5.05 1.68
CA ALA A 109 7.86 4.65 2.96
C ALA A 109 9.16 3.84 2.83
N LEU A 110 9.40 3.16 1.70
CA LEU A 110 10.53 2.25 1.51
C LEU A 110 11.77 2.90 0.90
N PHE A 111 11.71 4.20 0.58
CA PHE A 111 12.80 4.92 -0.09
C PHE A 111 14.15 4.81 0.63
N ASN A 112 14.16 4.86 1.97
CA ASN A 112 15.39 4.78 2.75
C ASN A 112 15.86 3.35 3.07
N ARG A 113 15.02 2.32 2.85
CA ARG A 113 15.34 0.94 3.27
C ARG A 113 15.98 0.11 2.16
N GLN A 114 15.61 0.40 0.91
CA GLN A 114 16.10 -0.29 -0.30
C GLN A 114 16.13 -1.84 -0.18
N PRO A 115 14.97 -2.48 0.04
CA PRO A 115 14.85 -3.94 0.19
C PRO A 115 15.32 -4.71 -1.05
N GLU A 116 15.61 -6.01 -0.93
CA GLU A 116 16.00 -6.82 -2.09
C GLU A 116 14.82 -7.01 -3.07
N TRP A 117 13.63 -7.18 -2.50
CA TRP A 117 12.40 -7.38 -3.25
C TRP A 117 11.40 -6.28 -2.91
N ASP A 118 10.77 -5.76 -3.95
CA ASP A 118 9.77 -4.71 -3.82
C ASP A 118 8.54 -5.03 -4.67
N LEU A 119 7.37 -4.75 -4.12
CA LEU A 119 6.10 -4.81 -4.83
C LEU A 119 5.61 -3.39 -5.06
N TYR A 120 5.11 -3.06 -6.25
CA TYR A 120 4.64 -1.71 -6.57
C TYR A 120 3.17 -1.70 -7.03
N SER A 121 2.44 -0.62 -6.74
CA SER A 121 1.03 -0.46 -7.17
C SER A 121 0.91 0.30 -8.47
N ARG A 122 1.83 1.25 -8.69
CA ARG A 122 1.72 2.25 -9.74
C ARG A 122 3.10 2.55 -10.30
N PHE A 123 3.16 2.62 -11.62
CA PHE A 123 4.24 3.25 -12.36
C PHE A 123 3.96 4.72 -12.63
N SER A 124 5.01 5.53 -12.59
CA SER A 124 4.99 6.91 -13.05
C SER A 124 6.27 7.20 -13.81
N GLU A 125 6.14 7.74 -15.02
CA GLU A 125 7.27 8.18 -15.83
C GLU A 125 7.66 9.61 -15.44
N TRP A 126 8.95 9.83 -15.17
CA TRP A 126 9.51 11.12 -14.82
C TRP A 126 10.66 11.47 -15.77
N LYS A 127 10.98 12.77 -15.89
CA LYS A 127 12.04 13.26 -16.79
C LYS A 127 13.43 12.67 -16.54
N SER A 128 13.65 12.05 -15.37
CA SER A 128 14.91 11.44 -14.94
C SER A 128 14.85 9.91 -14.82
N GLY A 129 13.76 9.26 -15.27
CA GLY A 129 13.60 7.79 -15.25
C GLY A 129 12.19 7.33 -14.87
N THR A 130 11.97 6.01 -14.90
CA THR A 130 10.69 5.41 -14.48
C THR A 130 10.70 5.15 -12.97
N ASN A 131 9.73 5.71 -12.24
CA ASN A 131 9.60 5.56 -10.79
C ASN A 131 8.39 4.68 -10.44
N CYS A 132 8.58 3.80 -9.47
CA CYS A 132 7.54 2.95 -8.90
C CYS A 132 7.08 3.47 -7.54
N SER A 133 5.76 3.53 -7.34
CA SER A 133 5.18 3.70 -6.01
C SER A 133 5.16 2.34 -5.31
N SER A 134 6.16 2.12 -4.46
CA SER A 134 6.36 0.86 -3.77
C SER A 134 5.41 0.65 -2.60
N LEU A 135 5.10 -0.62 -2.33
CA LEU A 135 3.97 -1.02 -1.50
C LEU A 135 4.38 -1.85 -0.29
N SER A 136 5.40 -2.70 -0.46
CA SER A 136 5.92 -3.60 0.56
C SER A 136 7.31 -4.10 0.15
N GLY A 137 8.26 -3.98 1.08
CA GLY A 137 9.58 -4.56 0.95
C GLY A 137 9.69 -5.81 1.81
N THR A 138 10.17 -6.91 1.24
CA THR A 138 10.57 -8.12 1.97
C THR A 138 12.07 -8.27 1.97
#